data_AF-A0A2H9PHP5-F1
#
_entry.id   AF-A0A2H9PHP5-F1
#
_cell.length_a   1.000
_cell.length_b   1.000
_cell.length_c   1.000
_cell.angle_alpha   90.00
_cell.angle_beta   90.00
_cell.angle_gamma   90.00
#
_symmetry.space_group_name_H-M   'P 1'
#
loop_
_entity.id
_entity.type
_entity.pdbx_description
1 polymer ?
#
loop_
_entity_poly.entity_id
_entity_poly.type
_entity_poly.pdbx_seq_one_letter_code
_entity_poly.pdbx_strand_id
1 'polypeptide(L)' 'MTLKDDVETFYEKIITPFGNSAKIDAQKKHMGKRAYVVVLKN' A
#
# COMPACT_ATOMS: atom_id res chain seq x y z
N MET A 1 -0.20 -16.18 1.61
CA MET A 1 -0.08 -15.23 2.74
C MET A 1 -1.47 -14.79 3.10
N THR A 2 -1.80 -14.75 4.40
CA THR A 2 -3.16 -14.45 4.87
C THR A 2 -3.05 -13.38 5.94
N LEU A 3 -3.71 -12.23 5.73
CA LEU A 3 -3.91 -11.22 6.79
C LEU A 3 -5.05 -11.70 7.70
N LYS A 4 -4.91 -11.52 9.01
CA LYS A 4 -5.92 -11.89 10.02
C LYS A 4 -6.23 -10.69 10.93
N ASP A 5 -6.54 -9.56 10.29
CA ASP A 5 -6.78 -8.30 10.97
C ASP A 5 -8.22 -7.84 10.72
N ASP A 6 -8.80 -7.09 11.67
CA ASP A 6 -10.10 -6.45 11.46
C ASP A 6 -9.92 -5.21 10.58
N VAL A 7 -10.30 -5.36 9.31
CA VAL A 7 -10.11 -4.32 8.29
C VAL A 7 -11.27 -3.33 8.34
N GLU A 8 -10.95 -2.05 8.45
CA GLU A 8 -11.92 -0.97 8.28
C GLU A 8 -12.19 -0.72 6.80
N THR A 9 -11.12 -0.55 6.01
CA THR A 9 -11.22 -0.32 4.57
C THR A 9 -9.92 -0.66 3.85
N PHE A 10 -9.96 -0.74 2.52
CA PHE A 10 -8.76 -0.88 1.71
C PHE A 10 -8.83 -0.01 0.45
N TYR A 11 -7.66 0.44 0.01
CA TYR A 11 -7.49 1.18 -1.24
C TYR A 11 -6.57 0.41 -2.18
N GLU A 12 -6.94 0.38 -3.45
CA GLU A 12 -6.08 -0.12 -4.50
C GLU A 12 -5.41 1.03 -5.25
N LYS A 13 -4.08 0.95 -5.38
CA LYS A 13 -3.31 1.97 -6.08
C LYS A 13 -2.13 1.34 -6.83
N ILE A 14 -1.65 2.05 -7.85
CA ILE A 14 -0.35 1.76 -8.48
C ILE A 14 0.73 2.53 -7.74
N ILE A 15 1.84 1.86 -7.41
CA ILE A 15 2.99 2.51 -6.77
C ILE A 15 3.67 3.44 -7.78
N THR A 16 3.51 4.75 -7.56
CA THR A 16 4.11 5.82 -8.35
C THR A 16 5.19 6.56 -7.57
N PRO A 17 6.18 7.15 -8.27
CA PRO A 17 7.18 7.99 -7.64
C PRO A 17 6.55 9.26 -7.05
N PHE A 18 7.04 9.67 -5.87
CA PHE A 18 6.69 10.93 -5.23
C PHE A 18 7.96 11.56 -4.63
N GLY A 19 8.54 12.52 -5.37
CA GLY A 19 9.83 13.11 -5.02
C GLY A 19 10.94 12.06 -4.98
N ASN A 20 11.77 12.06 -3.93
CA ASN A 20 12.81 11.05 -3.72
C ASN A 20 12.29 9.72 -3.14
N SER A 21 10.98 9.60 -2.88
CA SER A 21 10.33 8.43 -2.26
C SER A 21 9.14 7.94 -3.09
N ALA A 22 8.41 6.91 -2.64
CA ALA A 22 7.11 6.52 -3.20
C ALA A 22 5.98 7.15 -2.38
N LYS A 23 4.79 7.29 -2.98
CA LYS A 23 3.64 8.02 -2.38
C LYS A 23 2.88 7.24 -1.30
N ILE A 24 3.01 5.92 -1.34
CA ILE A 24 2.66 4.98 -0.27
C ILE A 24 4.02 4.57 0.29
N ASP A 25 4.19 4.35 1.60
CA ASP A 25 5.45 3.91 2.26
C ASP A 25 5.98 2.53 1.78
N ALA A 26 5.75 2.18 0.52
CA ALA A 26 6.32 1.05 -0.18
C ALA A 26 7.74 1.37 -0.66
N GLN A 27 8.62 0.38 -0.52
CA GLN A 27 9.98 0.47 -1.04
C GLN A 27 9.98 0.64 -2.58
N LYS A 28 10.95 1.42 -3.10
CA LYS A 28 11.11 1.69 -4.55
C LYS A 28 11.16 0.43 -5.42
N LYS A 29 11.61 -0.71 -4.87
CA LYS A 29 11.64 -2.01 -5.57
C LYS A 29 10.26 -2.51 -6.03
N HIS A 30 9.18 -1.90 -5.55
CA HIS A 30 7.80 -2.24 -5.91
C HIS A 30 7.15 -1.22 -6.86
N MET A 31 7.91 -0.25 -7.39
CA MET A 31 7.40 0.75 -8.34
C MET A 31 6.73 0.10 -9.56
N GLY A 32 5.60 0.67 -10.01
CA GLY A 32 4.80 0.15 -11.11
C GLY A 32 3.92 -1.07 -10.77
N LYS A 33 4.03 -1.63 -9.56
CA LYS A 33 3.16 -2.73 -9.11
C LYS A 33 1.86 -2.18 -8.50
N ARG A 34 0.80 -2.98 -8.62
CA ARG A 34 -0.46 -2.79 -7.89
C ARG A 34 -0.22 -3.13 -6.42
N ALA A 35 -0.70 -2.26 -5.53
CA ALA A 35 -0.63 -2.43 -4.10
C ALA A 35 -1.99 -2.16 -3.46
N TYR A 36 -2.24 -2.87 -2.36
CA TYR A 36 -3.37 -2.61 -1.48
C TYR A 36 -2.86 -1.90 -0.23
N VAL A 37 -3.48 -0.78 0.11
CA VAL A 37 -3.31 -0.11 1.39
C VAL A 37 -4.50 -0.51 2.25
N VAL A 38 -4.25 -1.21 3.34
CA VAL A 38 -5.28 -1.70 4.26
C VAL A 38 -5.27 -0.80 5.49
N VAL A 39 -6.45 -0.33 5.89
CA VAL A 39 -6.68 0.43 7.13
C VAL A 39 -7.39 -0.52 8.10
N LEU A 40 -6.83 -0.68 9.29
CA LEU A 40 -7.38 -1.55 10.33
C LEU A 40 -8.27 -0.76 11.29
N LYS A 41 -9.25 -1.43 11.88
CA LYS A 41 -10.01 -0.85 12.99
C LYS A 41 -9.14 -0.78 14.24
N ASN A 42 -9.35 0.27 15.05
CA ASN A 42 -8.72 0.43 16.36
C ASN A 42 -9.25 -0.58 17.37
#